data_AF-A0A3D1SED6-F1
#
_entry.id   AF-A0A3D1SED6-F1
#
_cell.length_a   1.000
_cell.length_b   1.000
_cell.length_c   1.000
_cell.angle_alpha   90.00
_cell.angle_beta   90.00
_cell.angle_gamma   90.00
#
_symmetry.space_group_name_H-M   'P 1'
#
loop_
_entity.id
_entity.type
_entity.pdbx_description
1 polymer ?
#
loop_
_entity_poly.entity_id
_entity_poly.type
_entity_poly.pdbx_seq_one_letter_code
_entity_poly.pdbx_strand_id
1 'polypeptide(L)' 'MNKLIINNQSDLDDLDALRLIELVVSEGRISNNGKQYCYATIAKVGGIEYAVYTDLNKMSDKFTIVRCNGEN' A
#
# COMPACT_ATOMS: atom_id res chain seq x y z
N MET A 1 9.46 -18.77 -0.47
CA MET A 1 10.10 -17.52 -0.92
C MET A 1 9.07 -16.43 -0.75
N ASN A 2 9.37 -15.38 0.03
CA ASN A 2 8.43 -14.27 0.21
C ASN A 2 8.57 -13.32 -0.98
N LYS A 3 7.45 -12.98 -1.60
CA LYS A 3 7.37 -12.09 -2.76
C LYS A 3 6.43 -10.96 -2.42
N LEU A 4 6.86 -9.73 -2.69
CA LEU A 4 6.00 -8.55 -2.67
C LEU A 4 5.65 -8.19 -4.11
N ILE A 5 4.39 -7.83 -4.35
CA ILE A 5 3.93 -7.30 -5.64
C ILE A 5 3.45 -5.89 -5.37
N ILE A 6 4.05 -4.90 -6.03
CA ILE A 6 3.58 -3.52 -5.98
C ILE A 6 2.83 -3.24 -7.28
N ASN A 7 1.54 -3.00 -7.15
CA ASN A 7 0.63 -2.63 -8.21
C ASN A 7 0.33 -1.13 -8.06
N ASN A 8 1.23 -0.29 -8.60
CA ASN A 8 1.05 1.14 -8.59
C ASN A 8 0.01 1.55 -9.64
N GLN A 9 -1.20 1.87 -9.20
CA GLN A 9 -2.30 2.38 -10.02
C GLN A 9 -2.51 3.88 -9.79
N SER A 10 -1.51 4.55 -9.24
CA SER A 10 -1.49 5.99 -8.99
C SER A 10 -0.57 6.69 -9.97
N ASP A 11 -0.40 7.99 -9.77
CA ASP A 11 0.54 8.83 -10.52
C ASP A 11 1.90 9.01 -9.80
N LEU A 12 2.14 8.28 -8.71
CA LEU A 12 3.44 8.27 -8.03
C LEU A 12 4.50 7.63 -8.92
N ASP A 13 5.72 8.16 -8.86
CA ASP A 13 6.89 7.48 -9.38
C ASP A 13 7.25 6.25 -8.52
N ASP A 14 8.17 5.42 -9.02
CA ASP A 14 8.57 4.19 -8.34
C ASP A 14 9.19 4.45 -6.96
N LEU A 15 9.92 5.56 -6.78
CA LEU A 15 10.60 5.87 -5.52
C LEU A 15 9.58 6.26 -4.44
N ASP A 16 8.64 7.13 -4.77
CA ASP A 16 7.60 7.55 -3.83
C ASP A 16 6.59 6.42 -3.56
N ALA A 17 6.28 5.59 -4.55
CA ALA A 17 5.53 4.37 -4.34
C ALA A 17 6.24 3.42 -3.34
N LEU A 18 7.56 3.22 -3.49
CA LEU A 18 8.34 2.37 -2.58
C LEU A 18 8.39 2.94 -1.16
N ARG A 19 8.55 4.25 -0.99
CA ARG A 19 8.49 4.91 0.34
C ARG A 19 7.14 4.73 1.01
N LEU A 20 6.06 4.81 0.23
CA LEU A 20 4.72 4.57 0.74
C LEU A 20 4.52 3.11 1.17
N ILE A 21 5.07 2.15 0.42
CA ILE A 21 5.06 0.74 0.82
C ILE A 21 5.95 0.49 2.05
N GLU A 22 7.11 1.15 2.15
CA GLU A 22 7.98 1.07 3.33
C GLU A 22 7.23 1.48 4.60
N LEU A 23 6.46 2.57 4.56
CA LEU A 23 5.60 3.01 5.66
C LEU A 23 4.65 1.89 6.10
N VAL A 24 3.87 1.33 5.18
CA VAL A 24 2.91 0.26 5.47
C VAL A 24 3.60 -1.00 6.02
N VAL A 25 4.76 -1.36 5.47
CA VAL A 25 5.53 -2.52 5.93
C VAL A 25 6.10 -2.30 7.34
N SER A 26 6.50 -1.06 7.67
CA SER A 26 7.08 -0.70 8.97
C SER A 26 6.08 -0.83 10.12
N GLU A 27 4.78 -0.63 9.85
CA GLU A 27 3.70 -0.86 10.82
C GLU A 27 3.46 -2.35 11.10
N GLY A 28 3.96 -3.22 10.22
CA GLY A 28 3.78 -4.67 10.32
C GLY A 28 2.39 -5.13 9.88
N ARG A 29 2.04 -6.37 10.26
CA ARG A 29 0.75 -6.97 9.92
C ARG A 29 -0.28 -6.67 10.99
N ILE A 30 -1.09 -5.64 10.75
CA ILE A 30 -2.11 -5.17 11.70
C ILE A 30 -3.54 -5.57 11.29
N SER A 31 -3.72 -6.12 10.08
CA SER A 31 -5.04 -6.51 9.54
C SER A 31 -5.19 -8.02 9.39
N ASN A 32 -6.44 -8.47 9.19
CA ASN A 32 -6.80 -9.88 9.00
C ASN A 32 -6.19 -10.81 10.07
N ASN A 33 -6.38 -10.49 11.35
CA ASN A 33 -5.81 -11.23 12.49
C ASN A 33 -4.28 -11.40 12.42
N GLY A 34 -3.57 -10.33 12.05
CA GLY A 34 -2.11 -10.32 11.94
C GLY A 34 -1.56 -11.03 10.69
N LYS A 35 -2.43 -11.39 9.73
CA LYS A 35 -2.02 -12.06 8.48
C LYS A 35 -1.79 -11.09 7.33
N GLN A 36 -2.26 -9.86 7.41
CA GLN A 36 -2.20 -8.88 6.34
C GLN A 36 -1.62 -7.57 6.87
N TYR A 37 -0.87 -6.85 6.03
CA TYR A 37 -0.30 -5.56 6.40
C TYR A 37 -1.41 -4.56 6.75
N CYS A 38 -2.24 -4.19 5.78
CA CYS A 38 -3.39 -3.31 6.02
C CYS A 38 -4.59 -3.66 5.12
N TYR A 39 -5.81 -3.42 5.59
CA TYR A 39 -6.95 -3.36 4.68
C TYR A 39 -6.90 -2.10 3.83
N ALA A 40 -6.65 -0.94 4.46
CA ALA A 40 -6.35 0.32 3.80
C ALA A 40 -5.48 1.19 4.70
N THR A 41 -4.44 1.81 4.15
CA THR A 41 -3.66 2.87 4.78
C THR A 41 -3.74 4.10 3.90
N ILE A 42 -4.14 5.24 4.46
CA ILE A 42 -4.14 6.53 3.76
C ILE A 42 -2.91 7.31 4.19
N ALA A 43 -2.16 7.82 3.22
CA ALA A 43 -1.01 8.69 3.47
C ALA A 43 -0.96 9.84 2.47
N LYS A 44 -0.28 10.92 2.85
CA LYS A 44 -0.08 12.10 2.00
C LYS A 44 1.32 12.11 1.41
N VAL A 45 1.41 12.25 0.09
CA VAL A 45 2.66 12.47 -0.64
C VAL A 45 2.51 13.77 -1.42
N GLY A 46 3.36 14.76 -1.16
CA GLY A 46 3.25 16.08 -1.81
C GLY A 46 1.92 16.80 -1.56
N GLY A 47 1.23 16.51 -0.45
CA GLY A 47 -0.09 17.08 -0.12
C GLY A 47 -1.28 16.38 -0.79
N ILE A 48 -1.04 15.39 -1.65
CA ILE A 48 -2.07 14.56 -2.29
C ILE A 48 -2.25 13.29 -1.47
N GLU A 49 -3.50 12.86 -1.28
CA GLU A 49 -3.84 11.63 -0.56
C GLU A 49 -3.78 10.40 -1.47
N TYR A 50 -3.17 9.34 -0.95
CA TYR A 50 -3.06 8.04 -1.59
C TYR A 50 -3.51 6.96 -0.62
N ALA A 51 -4.19 5.95 -1.16
CA ALA A 51 -4.58 4.75 -0.42
C ALA A 51 -3.71 3.57 -0.84
N VAL A 52 -3.23 2.82 0.15
CA VAL A 52 -2.59 1.52 -0.03
C VAL A 52 -3.50 0.44 0.51
N TYR A 53 -3.81 -0.54 -0.32
CA TYR A 53 -4.52 -1.75 0.06
C TYR A 53 -3.56 -2.93 -0.02
N THR A 54 -3.73 -3.93 0.85
CA THR A 54 -2.98 -5.19 0.71
C THR A 54 -3.88 -6.40 0.54
N ASP A 55 -3.44 -7.35 -0.27
CA ASP A 55 -4.07 -8.65 -0.44
C ASP A 55 -3.07 -9.75 -0.08
N LEU A 56 -3.51 -10.71 0.75
CA LEU A 56 -2.75 -11.91 1.05
C LEU A 56 -2.99 -12.96 -0.03
N ASN A 57 -2.01 -13.18 -0.91
CA ASN A 57 -2.05 -14.26 -1.89
C ASN A 57 -1.32 -15.50 -1.34
N LYS A 58 -1.54 -16.66 -1.98
CA LYS A 58 -0.98 -17.96 -1.56
C LYS A 58 0.54 -17.95 -1.33
N MET A 59 1.30 -17.14 -2.07
CA MET A 59 2.77 -17.05 -1.96
C MET A 59 3.31 -15.63 -2.12
N SER A 60 2.48 -14.60 -1.92
CA SER A 60 2.92 -13.21 -2.02
C SER A 60 1.99 -12.27 -1.27
N ASP A 61 2.48 -11.10 -0.89
CA ASP A 61 1.62 -9.98 -0.52
C ASP A 61 1.56 -9.01 -1.69
N LYS A 62 0.34 -8.63 -2.07
CA LYS A 62 0.13 -7.62 -3.11
C LYS A 62 -0.24 -6.30 -2.45
N PHE A 63 0.43 -5.24 -2.82
CA PHE A 63 0.14 -3.87 -2.44
C PHE A 63 -0.46 -3.18 -3.66
N THR A 64 -1.63 -2.57 -3.52
CA THR A 64 -2.23 -1.73 -4.57
C THR A 64 -2.26 -0.31 -4.07
N ILE A 65 -1.64 0.60 -4.82
CA ILE A 65 -1.61 2.04 -4.52
C ILE A 65 -2.56 2.73 -5.47
N VAL A 66 -3.46 3.55 -4.95
CA VAL A 66 -4.36 4.40 -5.73
C VAL A 66 -4.31 5.83 -5.22
N ARG A 67 -4.46 6.79 -6.11
CA ARG A 67 -4.69 8.19 -5.73
C ARG A 67 -6.11 8.33 -5.19
N CYS A 68 -6.27 8.96 -4.03
CA CYS A 68 -7.58 9.34 -3.53
C CYS A 68 -8.06 10.57 -4.31
N ASN A 69 -9.14 10.44 -5.07
CA ASN A 69 -9.82 11.61 -5.59
C ASN A 69 -10.62 12.20 -4.42
N GLY A 70 -10.31 13.42 -4.00
CA GLY A 70 -11.23 14.17 -3.15
C GLY A 70 -12.55 14.28 -3.91
N GLU A 71 -13.62 13.66 -3.38
CA GLU A 71 -14.96 14.02 -3.82
C GLU A 71 -15.15 15.52 -3.50
N ASN A 72 -15.37 16.32 -4.54
CA ASN A 72 -15.88 17.69 -4.39
C ASN A 72 -17.33 17.62 -3.92
#